data_AF-A0A959VTT2-F1
#
_entry.id   AF-A0A959VTT2-F1
#
_cell.length_a   1.000
_cell.length_b   1.000
_cell.length_c   1.000
_cell.angle_alpha   90.00
_cell.angle_beta   90.00
_cell.angle_gamma   90.00
#
_symmetry.space_group_name_H-M   'P 1'
#
loop_
_entity.id
_entity.type
_entity.pdbx_description
1 polymer ?
#
loop_
_entity_poly.entity_id
_entity_poly.type
_entity_poly.pdbx_seq_one_letter_code
_entity_poly.pdbx_strand_id
1 'polypeptide(L)'
;MNFEYRGGDRFGRLTNGAVRRYDLVQKLEWFLVAAITTILVIRTQLWLTNYPQLGGNGLHIAHLLWGGLFMVISIWISLIYLNRWSRHVLAILGGVGFGFFIDELGKFITQDNNYFFKPAAGIIYLIFVIMFLLIRELSKRQTLDQRTALANALAILPSTAIGEFRQDEADRARHLLSMADQSDPSVARAREIFDQAKVAPAQPPSKLTQLGNRVHGFVESLTRRRHFPTVVIWVVIIWALSTLSSTLALDLNLGGGQDRLGPDVDPGRIGALESLSALVSVGLVAAGAWLMARGRRARAYRYFARALLVSILITRVFIFIESQFAAVFGLALDLILFAAVSELASQDEHED
;
A
#
# COMPACT_ATOMS: atom_id res chain seq x y z
N MET A 1 13.22 57.97 5.81
CA MET A 1 14.03 57.14 6.73
C MET A 1 13.90 55.71 6.25
N ASN A 2 15.02 55.13 5.83
CA ASN A 2 15.16 53.82 5.19
C ASN A 2 14.70 52.69 6.09
N PHE A 3 14.04 51.68 5.53
CA PHE A 3 14.45 50.30 5.76
C PHE A 3 14.45 49.54 4.43
N GLU A 4 15.67 49.29 3.99
CA GLU A 4 16.08 48.51 2.85
C GLU A 4 15.88 47.03 3.20
N TYR A 5 15.08 46.29 2.42
CA TYR A 5 15.20 44.83 2.35
C TYR A 5 15.65 44.47 0.94
N ARG A 6 16.98 44.45 0.79
CA ARG A 6 17.71 43.89 -0.34
C ARG A 6 18.19 42.50 0.09
N GLY A 7 17.62 41.47 -0.49
CA GLY A 7 18.08 40.09 -0.35
C GLY A 7 17.63 39.32 -1.57
N GLY A 8 18.49 39.29 -2.58
CA GLY A 8 18.21 38.66 -3.86
C GLY A 8 18.20 37.15 -3.77
N ASP A 9 17.28 36.53 -4.49
CA ASP A 9 17.51 35.25 -5.14
C ASP A 9 17.00 35.38 -6.58
N ARG A 10 17.94 35.78 -7.45
CA ARG A 10 17.83 35.64 -8.89
C ARG A 10 18.19 34.19 -9.25
N PHE A 11 17.30 33.27 -8.94
CA PHE A 11 17.21 31.99 -9.63
C PHE A 11 15.77 31.82 -10.09
N GLY A 12 15.60 31.61 -11.39
CA GLY A 12 14.30 31.64 -12.06
C GLY A 12 13.29 30.73 -11.37
N ARG A 13 12.21 31.33 -10.84
CA ARG A 13 10.96 30.64 -10.50
C ARG A 13 10.32 30.11 -11.79
N LEU A 14 10.89 29.05 -12.36
CA LEU A 14 10.07 28.08 -13.05
C LEU A 14 9.31 27.34 -11.95
N THR A 15 8.10 27.75 -11.62
CA THR A 15 7.01 26.88 -11.12
C THR A 15 5.83 27.73 -10.62
N ASN A 16 4.71 27.61 -11.33
CA ASN A 16 3.41 27.66 -10.69
C ASN A 16 3.46 26.71 -9.48
N GLY A 17 3.10 27.16 -8.27
CA GLY A 17 3.11 26.29 -7.09
C GLY A 17 2.37 24.98 -7.39
N ALA A 18 3.03 23.84 -7.21
CA ALA A 18 2.46 22.56 -7.59
C ALA A 18 1.22 22.25 -6.74
N VAL A 19 0.04 22.28 -7.36
CA VAL A 19 -1.24 21.98 -6.71
C VAL A 19 -1.39 20.47 -6.59
N ARG A 20 -1.38 19.95 -5.35
CA ARG A 20 -1.61 18.52 -5.09
C ARG A 20 -3.08 18.17 -5.32
N ARG A 21 -3.32 16.98 -5.86
CA ARG A 21 -4.67 16.46 -6.07
C ARG A 21 -5.30 16.00 -4.75
N TYR A 22 -6.59 16.24 -4.59
CA TYR A 22 -7.38 15.74 -3.46
C TYR A 22 -7.36 14.20 -3.37
N ASP A 23 -7.47 13.52 -4.52
CA ASP A 23 -7.58 12.07 -4.61
C ASP A 23 -6.22 11.35 -4.80
N LEU A 24 -5.09 12.02 -4.53
CA LEU A 24 -3.75 11.47 -4.79
C LEU A 24 -3.52 10.12 -4.10
N VAL A 25 -3.91 10.01 -2.83
CA VAL A 25 -3.66 8.83 -1.99
C VAL A 25 -4.36 7.62 -2.59
N GLN A 26 -5.64 7.78 -2.90
CA GLN A 26 -6.45 6.73 -3.52
C GLN A 26 -5.85 6.24 -4.84
N LYS A 27 -5.28 7.13 -5.68
CA LYS A 27 -4.63 6.69 -6.94
C LYS A 27 -3.34 5.92 -6.68
N LEU A 28 -2.53 6.37 -5.74
CA LEU A 28 -1.29 5.68 -5.38
C LEU A 28 -1.58 4.30 -4.75
N GLU A 29 -2.65 4.18 -3.97
CA GLU A 29 -3.13 2.90 -3.46
C GLU A 29 -3.59 1.96 -4.58
N TRP A 30 -4.39 2.45 -5.54
CA TRP A 30 -4.77 1.66 -6.72
C TRP A 30 -3.56 1.17 -7.51
N PHE A 31 -2.55 2.02 -7.68
CA PHE A 31 -1.28 1.64 -8.30
C PHE A 31 -0.59 0.52 -7.52
N LEU A 32 -0.45 0.69 -6.20
CA LEU A 32 0.22 -0.28 -5.32
C LEU A 32 -0.49 -1.64 -5.34
N VAL A 33 -1.82 -1.63 -5.18
CA VAL A 33 -2.64 -2.85 -5.20
C VAL A 33 -2.55 -3.54 -6.56
N ALA A 34 -2.62 -2.80 -7.67
CA ALA A 34 -2.49 -3.38 -9.00
C ALA A 34 -1.10 -4.02 -9.21
N ALA A 35 -0.03 -3.39 -8.74
CA ALA A 35 1.33 -3.92 -8.83
C ALA A 35 1.51 -5.21 -8.02
N ILE A 36 1.09 -5.21 -6.75
CA ILE A 36 1.16 -6.40 -5.88
C ILE A 36 0.31 -7.53 -6.46
N THR A 37 -0.92 -7.23 -6.88
CA THR A 37 -1.83 -8.22 -7.48
C THR A 37 -1.21 -8.84 -8.73
N THR A 38 -0.59 -8.02 -9.58
CA THR A 38 0.08 -8.50 -10.81
C THR A 38 1.19 -9.49 -10.48
N ILE A 39 2.05 -9.18 -9.51
CA ILE A 39 3.13 -10.10 -9.09
C ILE A 39 2.55 -11.40 -8.54
N LEU A 40 1.54 -11.32 -7.66
CA LEU A 40 0.91 -12.51 -7.10
C LEU A 40 0.29 -13.39 -8.18
N VAL A 41 -0.38 -12.79 -9.18
CA VAL A 41 -0.96 -13.51 -10.32
C VAL A 41 0.13 -14.18 -11.14
N ILE A 42 1.20 -13.46 -11.50
CA ILE A 42 2.32 -14.01 -12.29
C ILE A 42 2.97 -15.18 -11.54
N ARG A 43 3.33 -14.99 -10.26
CA ARG A 43 3.97 -16.02 -9.43
C ARG A 43 3.10 -17.24 -9.25
N THR A 44 1.79 -17.05 -9.02
CA THR A 44 0.83 -18.15 -8.89
C THR A 44 0.67 -18.91 -10.21
N GLN A 45 0.59 -18.19 -11.34
CA GLN A 45 0.52 -18.79 -12.66
C GLN A 45 1.78 -19.63 -12.95
N LEU A 46 2.97 -19.09 -12.69
CA LEU A 46 4.22 -19.80 -12.88
C LEU A 46 4.29 -21.07 -12.02
N TRP A 47 3.88 -20.99 -10.76
CA TRP A 47 3.82 -22.15 -9.87
C TRP A 47 2.83 -23.21 -10.38
N LEU A 48 1.60 -22.82 -10.76
CA LEU A 48 0.58 -23.74 -11.28
C LEU A 48 1.00 -24.43 -12.58
N THR A 49 1.85 -23.78 -13.37
CA THR A 49 2.28 -24.29 -14.67
C THR A 49 3.65 -24.98 -14.62
N ASN A 50 4.23 -25.17 -13.42
CA ASN A 50 5.57 -25.73 -13.20
C ASN A 50 6.69 -24.95 -13.91
N TYR A 51 6.60 -23.61 -13.91
CA TYR A 51 7.58 -22.70 -14.49
C TYR A 51 7.87 -22.97 -15.97
N PRO A 52 6.86 -22.90 -16.86
CA PRO A 52 7.04 -23.10 -18.28
C PRO A 52 7.93 -21.98 -18.81
N GLN A 53 8.97 -22.35 -19.55
CA GLN A 53 9.82 -21.36 -20.21
C GLN A 53 9.02 -20.71 -21.34
N LEU A 54 8.58 -19.47 -21.13
CA LEU A 54 8.08 -18.60 -22.21
C LEU A 54 9.29 -18.08 -22.99
N GLY A 55 9.73 -18.87 -23.98
CA GLY A 55 10.87 -18.57 -24.85
C GLY A 55 11.55 -19.86 -25.31
N GLY A 56 11.42 -20.19 -26.59
CA GLY A 56 12.20 -21.26 -27.23
C GLY A 56 13.39 -20.69 -28.00
N ASN A 57 14.48 -21.46 -28.11
CA ASN A 57 15.67 -21.14 -28.93
C ASN A 57 16.40 -19.82 -28.56
N GLY A 58 16.60 -19.53 -27.27
CA GLY A 58 17.43 -18.41 -26.82
C GLY A 58 16.75 -17.03 -26.83
N LEU A 59 15.49 -16.94 -27.28
CA LEU A 59 14.67 -15.72 -27.22
C LEU A 59 13.68 -15.80 -26.04
N HIS A 60 14.11 -15.34 -24.87
CA HIS A 60 13.20 -15.03 -23.77
C HIS A 60 12.69 -13.60 -23.93
N ILE A 61 11.41 -13.43 -24.27
CA ILE A 61 10.75 -12.13 -24.19
C ILE A 61 10.59 -11.81 -22.70
N ALA A 62 11.40 -10.89 -22.20
CA ALA A 62 11.35 -10.43 -20.83
C ALA A 62 9.94 -9.86 -20.53
N HIS A 63 9.29 -10.33 -19.47
CA HIS A 63 8.06 -9.73 -18.95
C HIS A 63 8.27 -8.25 -18.58
N LEU A 64 9.52 -7.84 -18.35
CA LEU A 64 9.95 -6.45 -18.25
C LEU A 64 9.52 -5.60 -19.45
N LEU A 65 9.51 -6.14 -20.68
CA LEU A 65 9.04 -5.42 -21.87
C LEU A 65 7.54 -5.12 -21.81
N TRP A 66 6.74 -6.09 -21.36
CA TRP A 66 5.32 -5.89 -21.09
C TRP A 66 5.12 -4.86 -19.97
N GLY A 67 5.97 -4.90 -18.94
CA GLY A 67 6.00 -3.90 -17.88
C GLY A 67 6.22 -2.48 -18.42
N GLY A 68 7.25 -2.30 -19.24
CA GLY A 68 7.54 -1.05 -19.94
C GLY A 68 6.38 -0.58 -20.81
N LEU A 69 5.78 -1.49 -21.60
CA LEU A 69 4.65 -1.18 -22.46
C LEU A 69 3.44 -0.66 -21.69
N PHE A 70 3.02 -1.33 -20.62
CA PHE A 70 1.88 -0.89 -19.81
C PHE A 70 2.15 0.46 -19.13
N MET A 71 3.39 0.71 -18.67
CA MET A 71 3.78 2.02 -18.13
C MET A 71 3.74 3.12 -19.20
N VAL A 72 4.22 2.85 -20.41
CA VAL A 72 4.14 3.80 -21.54
C VAL A 72 2.70 4.09 -21.92
N ILE A 73 1.85 3.07 -22.00
CA ILE A 73 0.41 3.24 -22.27
C ILE A 73 -0.24 4.11 -21.20
N SER A 74 0.11 3.91 -19.92
CA SER A 74 -0.36 4.76 -18.83
C SER A 74 0.07 6.22 -19.06
N ILE A 75 1.35 6.48 -19.37
CA ILE A 75 1.81 7.83 -19.68
C ILE A 75 1.04 8.43 -20.88
N TRP A 76 0.85 7.68 -21.96
CA TRP A 76 0.13 8.17 -23.13
C TRP A 76 -1.33 8.50 -22.85
N ILE A 77 -2.04 7.64 -22.12
CA ILE A 77 -3.43 7.92 -21.71
C ILE A 77 -3.47 9.20 -20.85
N SER A 78 -2.45 9.45 -20.02
CA SER A 78 -2.35 10.65 -19.20
C SER A 78 -2.13 11.92 -20.04
N LEU A 79 -1.52 11.81 -21.21
CA LEU A 79 -1.26 12.92 -22.13
C LEU A 79 -2.40 13.15 -23.12
N ILE A 80 -3.12 12.09 -23.50
CA ILE A 80 -4.20 12.15 -24.50
C ILE A 80 -5.52 12.60 -23.88
N TYR A 81 -5.86 12.12 -22.68
CA TYR A 81 -7.19 12.33 -22.10
C TYR A 81 -7.18 13.32 -20.94
N LEU A 82 -8.05 14.34 -21.02
CA LEU A 82 -8.32 15.26 -19.92
C LEU A 82 -9.19 14.63 -18.81
N ASN A 83 -9.99 13.62 -19.17
CA ASN A 83 -11.03 13.03 -18.33
C ASN A 83 -10.46 12.36 -17.06
N ARG A 84 -11.23 12.32 -15.97
CA ARG A 84 -10.81 11.77 -14.68
C ARG A 84 -10.88 10.25 -14.63
N TRP A 85 -11.78 9.62 -15.39
CA TRP A 85 -11.88 8.14 -15.44
C TRP A 85 -10.56 7.52 -15.89
N SER A 86 -9.87 8.18 -16.83
CA SER A 86 -8.54 7.79 -17.27
C SER A 86 -7.62 7.60 -16.09
N ARG A 87 -7.68 8.43 -15.03
CA ARG A 87 -6.73 8.42 -13.91
C ARG A 87 -6.79 7.17 -13.03
N HIS A 88 -7.95 6.54 -12.87
CA HIS A 88 -8.01 5.23 -12.21
C HIS A 88 -7.36 4.17 -13.10
N VAL A 89 -7.68 4.21 -14.39
CA VAL A 89 -7.05 3.34 -15.40
C VAL A 89 -5.54 3.58 -15.46
N LEU A 90 -5.05 4.82 -15.31
CA LEU A 90 -3.64 5.19 -15.26
C LEU A 90 -2.93 4.54 -14.08
N ALA A 91 -3.52 4.68 -12.88
CA ALA A 91 -2.98 4.07 -11.68
C ALA A 91 -2.92 2.54 -11.82
N ILE A 92 -3.99 1.92 -12.32
CA ILE A 92 -4.06 0.47 -12.51
C ILE A 92 -3.05 0.01 -13.57
N LEU A 93 -3.05 0.60 -14.77
CA LEU A 93 -2.12 0.22 -15.85
C LEU A 93 -0.67 0.49 -15.46
N GLY A 94 -0.40 1.62 -14.80
CA GLY A 94 0.92 1.92 -14.27
C GLY A 94 1.36 0.89 -13.23
N GLY A 95 0.46 0.51 -12.32
CA GLY A 95 0.70 -0.51 -11.31
C GLY A 95 0.93 -1.88 -11.92
N VAL A 96 0.10 -2.30 -12.88
CA VAL A 96 0.28 -3.55 -13.64
C VAL A 96 1.63 -3.56 -14.34
N GLY A 97 1.98 -2.48 -15.05
CA GLY A 97 3.26 -2.37 -15.73
C GLY A 97 4.45 -2.42 -14.77
N PHE A 98 4.36 -1.71 -13.64
CA PHE A 98 5.37 -1.76 -12.59
C PHE A 98 5.48 -3.16 -11.95
N GLY A 99 4.36 -3.85 -11.75
CA GLY A 99 4.34 -5.23 -11.23
C GLY A 99 5.07 -6.21 -12.15
N PHE A 100 4.80 -6.16 -13.47
CA PHE A 100 5.54 -6.95 -14.46
C PHE A 100 7.04 -6.62 -14.48
N PHE A 101 7.39 -5.33 -14.35
CA PHE A 101 8.78 -4.87 -14.34
C PHE A 101 9.54 -5.40 -13.11
N ILE A 102 8.95 -5.24 -11.92
CA ILE A 102 9.58 -5.62 -10.64
C ILE A 102 9.63 -7.14 -10.44
N ASP A 103 8.70 -7.92 -11.03
CA ASP A 103 8.75 -9.38 -10.91
C ASP A 103 10.06 -9.98 -11.48
N GLU A 104 10.63 -9.36 -12.52
CA GLU A 104 11.88 -9.80 -13.14
C GLU A 104 13.14 -9.20 -12.48
N LEU A 105 13.01 -8.44 -11.39
CA LEU A 105 14.13 -7.79 -10.70
C LEU A 105 15.26 -8.77 -10.33
N GLY A 106 14.92 -10.00 -9.93
CA GLY A 106 15.92 -11.02 -9.59
C GLY A 106 16.85 -11.38 -10.75
N LYS A 107 16.32 -11.38 -11.98
CA LYS A 107 17.10 -11.64 -13.20
C LYS A 107 18.13 -10.54 -13.45
N PHE A 108 17.90 -9.29 -13.06
CA PHE A 108 18.81 -8.19 -13.39
C PHE A 108 19.75 -7.77 -12.26
N ILE A 109 19.58 -8.36 -11.06
CA ILE A 109 20.47 -8.09 -9.91
C ILE A 109 21.75 -8.92 -9.97
N THR A 110 21.70 -10.12 -10.55
CA THR A 110 22.86 -11.02 -10.59
C THR A 110 23.58 -10.93 -11.93
N GLN A 111 24.91 -11.00 -11.90
CA GLN A 111 25.75 -10.99 -13.12
C GLN A 111 25.38 -12.15 -14.07
N ASP A 112 24.87 -13.26 -13.54
CA ASP A 112 24.50 -14.46 -14.28
C ASP A 112 23.04 -14.48 -14.78
N ASN A 113 22.30 -13.39 -14.62
CA ASN A 113 20.87 -13.30 -14.93
C ASN A 113 19.98 -14.38 -14.26
N ASN A 114 20.26 -14.73 -13.00
CA ASN A 114 19.57 -15.79 -12.30
C ASN A 114 18.17 -15.37 -11.83
N TYR A 115 17.13 -15.93 -12.47
CA TYR A 115 15.73 -15.70 -12.13
C TYR A 115 15.36 -16.11 -10.68
N PHE A 116 16.08 -17.07 -10.10
CA PHE A 116 15.84 -17.62 -8.77
C PHE A 116 16.77 -17.04 -7.68
N PHE A 117 17.33 -15.85 -7.90
CA PHE A 117 18.09 -15.16 -6.86
C PHE A 117 17.19 -14.90 -5.64
N LYS A 118 17.26 -15.76 -4.62
CA LYS A 118 16.39 -15.77 -3.45
C LYS A 118 16.23 -14.39 -2.78
N PRO A 119 17.29 -13.56 -2.63
CA PRO A 119 17.15 -12.23 -2.04
C PRO A 119 16.24 -11.26 -2.83
N ALA A 120 15.97 -11.52 -4.11
CA ALA A 120 15.12 -10.67 -4.93
C ALA A 120 13.71 -10.51 -4.35
N ALA A 121 13.11 -11.58 -3.82
CA ALA A 121 11.77 -11.51 -3.23
C ALA A 121 11.72 -10.60 -1.99
N GLY A 122 12.75 -10.66 -1.13
CA GLY A 122 12.89 -9.75 0.01
C GLY A 122 13.06 -8.29 -0.42
N ILE A 123 13.84 -8.05 -1.47
CA ILE A 123 14.02 -6.69 -2.04
C ILE A 123 12.70 -6.16 -2.64
N ILE A 124 11.98 -6.98 -3.41
CA ILE A 124 10.67 -6.63 -3.97
C ILE A 124 9.71 -6.25 -2.83
N TYR A 125 9.65 -7.06 -1.78
CA TYR A 125 8.84 -6.77 -0.60
C TYR A 125 9.24 -5.44 0.06
N LEU A 126 10.54 -5.21 0.26
CA LEU A 126 11.05 -3.96 0.83
C LEU A 126 10.67 -2.73 -0.01
N ILE A 127 10.73 -2.82 -1.33
CA ILE A 127 10.28 -1.76 -2.25
C ILE A 127 8.81 -1.43 -1.99
N PHE A 128 7.94 -2.44 -1.89
CA PHE A 128 6.52 -2.22 -1.61
C PHE A 128 6.27 -1.62 -0.22
N VAL A 129 7.01 -2.06 0.80
CA VAL A 129 6.95 -1.48 2.15
C VAL A 129 7.34 0.00 2.12
N ILE A 130 8.45 0.35 1.47
CA ILE A 130 8.90 1.74 1.34
C ILE A 130 7.87 2.56 0.57
N MET A 131 7.35 2.07 -0.55
CA MET A 131 6.29 2.74 -1.31
C MET A 131 5.05 2.99 -0.45
N PHE A 132 4.60 1.98 0.31
CA PHE A 132 3.47 2.12 1.22
C PHE A 132 3.73 3.19 2.30
N LEU A 133 4.92 3.20 2.90
CA LEU A 133 5.29 4.20 3.90
C LEU A 133 5.36 5.62 3.32
N LEU A 134 5.88 5.76 2.09
CA LEU A 134 5.88 7.03 1.37
C LEU A 134 4.46 7.52 1.08
N ILE A 135 3.57 6.65 0.61
CA ILE A 135 2.15 6.98 0.39
C ILE A 135 1.49 7.42 1.70
N ARG A 136 1.74 6.69 2.79
CA ARG A 136 1.21 7.01 4.12
C ARG A 136 1.71 8.37 4.62
N GLU A 137 3.00 8.67 4.43
CA GLU A 137 3.58 9.96 4.83
C GLU A 137 3.02 11.12 4.00
N LEU A 138 2.84 10.90 2.69
CA LEU A 138 2.18 11.87 1.81
C LEU A 138 0.73 12.14 2.25
N SER A 139 0.03 11.11 2.72
CA SER A 139 -1.35 11.20 3.21
C SER A 139 -1.44 12.05 4.49
N LYS A 140 -0.54 11.84 5.45
CA LYS A 140 -0.53 12.60 6.72
C LYS A 140 -0.30 14.10 6.51
N ARG A 141 0.49 14.46 5.50
CA ARG A 141 0.82 15.87 5.19
C ARG A 141 -0.19 16.52 4.25
N GLN A 142 -1.31 15.87 3.95
CA GLN A 142 -2.32 16.41 3.06
C GLN A 142 -3.21 17.41 3.79
N THR A 143 -2.69 18.61 4.03
CA THR A 143 -3.52 19.78 4.38
C THR A 143 -3.84 20.53 3.09
N LEU A 144 -5.12 20.60 2.73
CA LEU A 144 -5.57 21.39 1.57
C LEU A 144 -5.64 22.85 1.98
N ASP A 145 -4.71 23.65 1.47
CA ASP A 145 -4.81 25.10 1.55
C ASP A 145 -6.06 25.60 0.78
N GLN A 146 -6.62 26.73 1.19
CA GLN A 146 -7.86 27.29 0.62
C GLN A 146 -7.77 27.46 -0.90
N ARG A 147 -6.61 27.90 -1.41
CA ARG A 147 -6.33 28.04 -2.85
C ARG A 147 -6.27 26.70 -3.56
N THR A 148 -5.70 25.69 -2.90
CA THR A 148 -5.59 24.32 -3.42
C THR A 148 -6.95 23.65 -3.49
N ALA A 149 -7.84 23.94 -2.52
CA ALA A 149 -9.21 23.45 -2.50
C ALA A 149 -10.01 23.97 -3.71
N LEU A 150 -9.95 25.28 -3.99
CA LEU A 150 -10.58 25.85 -5.19
C LEU A 150 -10.03 25.24 -6.48
N ALA A 151 -8.70 25.14 -6.63
CA ALA A 151 -8.10 24.55 -7.83
C ALA A 151 -8.54 23.09 -8.04
N ASN A 152 -8.66 22.30 -6.96
CA ASN A 152 -9.18 20.93 -7.04
C ASN A 152 -10.67 20.88 -7.37
N ALA A 153 -11.48 21.84 -6.91
CA ALA A 153 -12.88 21.96 -7.30
C ALA A 153 -13.01 22.27 -8.80
N LEU A 154 -12.28 23.27 -9.30
CA LEU A 154 -12.29 23.64 -10.71
C LEU A 154 -11.81 22.51 -11.62
N ALA A 155 -10.92 21.63 -11.14
CA ALA A 155 -10.48 20.45 -11.89
C ALA A 155 -11.60 19.41 -12.15
N ILE A 156 -12.77 19.56 -11.53
CA ILE A 156 -13.97 18.73 -11.78
C ILE A 156 -14.82 19.30 -12.92
N LEU A 157 -14.74 20.60 -13.22
CA LEU A 157 -15.57 21.27 -14.24
C LEU A 157 -15.60 20.59 -15.61
N PRO A 158 -14.52 19.98 -16.15
CA PRO A 158 -14.61 19.30 -17.44
C PRO A 158 -15.71 18.22 -17.50
N SER A 159 -16.05 17.59 -16.37
CA SER A 159 -17.13 16.57 -16.29
C SER A 159 -18.52 17.16 -16.52
N THR A 160 -18.76 18.43 -16.14
CA THR A 160 -20.04 19.11 -16.33
C THR A 160 -20.27 19.44 -17.80
N ALA A 161 -19.21 19.79 -18.53
CA ALA A 161 -19.27 20.15 -19.95
C ALA A 161 -19.59 18.95 -20.86
N ILE A 162 -19.16 17.74 -20.48
CA ILE A 162 -19.38 16.51 -21.27
C ILE A 162 -20.58 15.69 -20.81
N GLY A 163 -21.32 16.16 -19.79
CA GLY A 163 -22.50 15.46 -19.25
C GLY A 163 -22.17 14.20 -18.43
N GLU A 164 -20.92 14.02 -17.98
CA GLU A 164 -20.49 12.90 -17.14
C GLU A 164 -20.42 13.26 -15.65
N PHE A 165 -21.00 14.40 -15.25
CA PHE A 165 -20.93 14.89 -13.87
C PHE A 165 -21.71 13.99 -12.90
N ARG A 166 -21.01 13.20 -12.09
CA ARG A 166 -21.63 12.21 -11.19
C ARG A 166 -22.00 12.82 -9.84
N GLN A 167 -22.92 12.18 -9.11
CA GLN A 167 -23.34 12.61 -7.77
C GLN A 167 -22.16 12.70 -6.79
N ASP A 168 -21.24 11.72 -6.82
CA ASP A 168 -20.04 11.72 -5.97
C ASP A 168 -19.10 12.90 -6.29
N GLU A 169 -19.10 13.37 -7.53
CA GLU A 169 -18.34 14.55 -7.94
C GLU A 169 -19.03 15.84 -7.52
N ALA A 170 -20.36 15.89 -7.54
CA ALA A 170 -21.11 17.03 -7.03
C ALA A 170 -20.89 17.23 -5.53
N ASP A 171 -20.97 16.16 -4.75
CA ASP A 171 -20.75 16.21 -3.30
C ASP A 171 -19.30 16.60 -3.00
N ARG A 172 -18.34 16.05 -3.75
CA ARG A 172 -16.92 16.42 -3.63
C ARG A 172 -16.65 17.87 -4.03
N ALA A 173 -17.25 18.37 -5.10
CA ALA A 173 -17.09 19.76 -5.54
C ALA A 173 -17.63 20.72 -4.48
N ARG A 174 -18.80 20.45 -3.91
CA ARG A 174 -19.37 21.25 -2.80
C ARG A 174 -18.46 21.26 -1.57
N HIS A 175 -17.96 20.09 -1.16
CA HIS A 175 -17.03 19.99 -0.03
C HIS A 175 -15.72 20.76 -0.26
N LEU A 176 -15.14 20.68 -1.47
CA LEU A 176 -13.94 21.44 -1.83
C LEU A 176 -14.19 22.94 -1.85
N LEU A 177 -15.35 23.38 -2.38
CA LEU A 177 -15.74 24.79 -2.38
C LEU A 177 -16.02 25.33 -0.98
N SER A 178 -16.53 24.53 -0.04
CA SER A 178 -16.71 24.98 1.35
C SER A 178 -15.39 25.18 2.10
N MET A 179 -14.31 24.51 1.67
CA MET A 179 -12.96 24.69 2.25
C MET A 179 -12.19 25.85 1.59
N ALA A 180 -12.64 26.35 0.44
CA ALA A 180 -11.99 27.45 -0.26
C ALA A 180 -12.26 28.80 0.43
N ASP A 181 -11.51 29.83 0.05
CA ASP A 181 -11.73 31.20 0.52
C ASP A 181 -13.04 31.75 -0.05
N GLN A 182 -14.06 31.91 0.80
CA GLN A 182 -15.38 32.37 0.38
C GLN A 182 -15.39 33.83 -0.10
N SER A 183 -14.34 34.60 0.18
CA SER A 183 -14.20 35.98 -0.32
C SER A 183 -13.72 36.04 -1.78
N ASP A 184 -13.19 34.93 -2.32
CA ASP A 184 -12.77 34.85 -3.72
C ASP A 184 -14.01 34.77 -4.66
N PRO A 185 -14.19 35.74 -5.58
CA PRO A 185 -15.30 35.74 -6.53
C PRO A 185 -15.38 34.47 -7.39
N SER A 186 -14.26 33.78 -7.59
CA SER A 186 -14.16 32.55 -8.36
C SER A 186 -14.90 31.40 -7.69
N VAL A 187 -14.97 31.37 -6.35
CA VAL A 187 -15.72 30.36 -5.59
C VAL A 187 -17.21 30.50 -5.84
N ALA A 188 -17.74 31.72 -5.83
CA ALA A 188 -19.14 31.99 -6.11
C ALA A 188 -19.53 31.56 -7.53
N ARG A 189 -18.70 31.91 -8.53
CA ARG A 189 -18.92 31.49 -9.93
C ARG A 189 -18.84 29.99 -10.12
N ALA A 190 -17.86 29.33 -9.50
CA ALA A 190 -17.72 27.88 -9.58
C ALA A 190 -18.94 27.17 -8.98
N ARG A 191 -19.42 27.65 -7.83
CA ARG A 191 -20.62 27.12 -7.17
C ARG A 191 -21.85 27.21 -8.06
N GLU A 192 -22.07 28.37 -8.68
CA GLU A 192 -23.18 28.57 -9.61
C GLU A 192 -23.13 27.59 -10.79
N ILE A 193 -21.95 27.38 -11.37
CA ILE A 193 -21.77 26.41 -12.47
C ILE A 193 -22.11 24.98 -12.00
N PHE A 194 -21.65 24.56 -10.82
CA PHE A 194 -21.93 23.22 -10.32
C PHE A 194 -23.40 23.00 -9.92
N ASP A 195 -24.07 24.03 -9.39
CA ASP A 195 -25.47 23.95 -9.00
C ASP A 195 -26.41 23.89 -10.22
N GLN A 196 -26.02 24.52 -11.34
CA GLN A 196 -26.75 24.45 -12.61
C GLN A 196 -26.41 23.18 -13.42
N ALA A 197 -25.30 22.50 -13.12
CA ALA A 197 -24.87 21.33 -13.86
C ALA A 197 -25.84 20.14 -13.64
N LYS A 198 -26.25 19.51 -14.74
CA LYS A 198 -27.07 18.30 -14.70
C LYS A 198 -26.24 17.13 -14.18
N VAL A 199 -26.66 16.53 -13.07
CA VAL A 199 -26.04 15.30 -12.55
C VAL A 199 -26.44 14.12 -13.44
N ALA A 200 -25.44 13.38 -13.90
CA ALA A 200 -25.61 12.14 -14.66
C ALA A 200 -26.36 11.09 -13.80
N PRO A 201 -27.24 10.28 -14.40
CA PRO A 201 -27.99 9.26 -13.68
C PRO A 201 -27.05 8.28 -12.98
N ALA A 202 -27.37 7.92 -11.73
CA ALA A 202 -26.58 7.00 -10.93
C ALA A 202 -26.52 5.63 -11.63
N GLN A 203 -25.31 5.15 -11.91
CA GLN A 203 -25.11 3.77 -12.34
C GLN A 203 -25.34 2.82 -11.15
N PRO A 204 -26.02 1.68 -11.35
CA PRO A 204 -26.22 0.72 -10.27
C PRO A 204 -24.87 0.23 -9.74
N PRO A 205 -24.76 -0.03 -8.42
CA PRO A 205 -23.51 -0.47 -7.82
C PRO A 205 -23.06 -1.78 -8.46
N SER A 206 -21.79 -1.82 -8.88
CA SER A 206 -21.17 -3.03 -9.43
C SER A 206 -21.29 -4.19 -8.44
N LYS A 207 -21.36 -5.42 -8.94
CA LYS A 207 -21.34 -6.64 -8.12
C LYS A 207 -20.15 -6.67 -7.16
N LEU A 208 -19.01 -6.12 -7.59
CA LEU A 208 -17.82 -5.97 -6.75
C LEU A 208 -18.04 -5.02 -5.57
N THR A 209 -18.73 -3.90 -5.79
CA THR A 209 -19.08 -2.94 -4.74
C THR A 209 -20.06 -3.55 -3.74
N GLN A 210 -21.05 -4.32 -4.23
CA GLN A 210 -21.99 -5.04 -3.36
C GLN A 210 -21.28 -6.09 -2.50
N LEU A 211 -20.33 -6.84 -3.08
CA LEU A 211 -19.52 -7.79 -2.34
C LEU A 211 -18.67 -7.07 -1.28
N GLY A 212 -18.02 -5.97 -1.64
CA GLY A 212 -17.26 -5.15 -0.71
C GLY A 212 -18.08 -4.67 0.48
N ASN A 213 -19.30 -4.15 0.23
CA ASN A 213 -20.20 -3.71 1.30
C ASN A 213 -20.66 -4.86 2.20
N ARG A 214 -20.89 -6.06 1.64
CA ARG A 214 -21.21 -7.27 2.44
C ARG A 214 -20.04 -7.70 3.31
N VAL A 215 -18.83 -7.70 2.76
CA VAL A 215 -17.61 -8.02 3.52
C VAL A 215 -17.42 -7.01 4.65
N HIS A 216 -17.60 -5.72 4.36
CA HIS A 216 -17.50 -4.67 5.37
C HIS A 216 -18.50 -4.85 6.51
N GLY A 217 -19.78 -5.06 6.18
CA GLY A 217 -20.81 -5.34 7.19
C GLY A 217 -20.57 -6.64 7.98
N PHE A 218 -20.02 -7.66 7.34
CA PHE A 218 -19.62 -8.89 8.03
C PHE A 218 -18.48 -8.65 9.02
N VAL A 219 -17.44 -7.92 8.62
CA VAL A 219 -16.31 -7.55 9.48
C VAL A 219 -16.78 -6.72 10.68
N GLU A 220 -17.62 -5.70 10.45
CA GLU A 220 -18.19 -4.89 11.53
C GLU A 220 -19.00 -5.74 12.52
N SER A 221 -19.81 -6.67 12.00
CA SER A 221 -20.58 -7.60 12.84
C SER A 221 -19.70 -8.53 13.68
N LEU A 222 -18.50 -8.85 13.20
CA LEU A 222 -17.54 -9.72 13.88
C LEU A 222 -16.85 -8.97 15.02
N THR A 223 -16.43 -7.73 14.77
CA THR A 223 -15.77 -6.85 15.75
C THR A 223 -16.67 -6.52 16.94
N ARG A 224 -17.99 -6.40 16.72
CA ARG A 224 -18.98 -6.13 17.77
C ARG A 224 -19.24 -7.29 18.75
N ARG A 225 -18.67 -8.48 18.53
CA ARG A 225 -18.90 -9.65 19.40
C ARG A 225 -18.07 -9.56 20.68
N ARG A 226 -18.66 -9.87 21.83
CA ARG A 226 -18.02 -9.82 23.16
C ARG A 226 -16.72 -10.64 23.27
N HIS A 227 -16.59 -11.73 22.52
CA HIS A 227 -15.41 -12.60 22.55
C HIS A 227 -14.35 -12.24 21.51
N PHE A 228 -14.62 -11.29 20.61
CA PHE A 228 -13.71 -10.91 19.54
C PHE A 228 -12.32 -10.49 20.03
N PRO A 229 -12.17 -9.62 21.05
CA PRO A 229 -10.85 -9.22 21.52
C PRO A 229 -10.05 -10.43 22.03
N THR A 230 -10.68 -11.29 22.84
CA THR A 230 -10.05 -12.50 23.40
C THR A 230 -9.57 -13.44 22.29
N VAL A 231 -10.37 -13.66 21.25
CA VAL A 231 -9.97 -14.50 20.11
C VAL A 231 -8.78 -13.89 19.38
N VAL A 232 -8.79 -12.58 19.08
CA VAL A 232 -7.69 -11.90 18.40
C VAL A 232 -6.38 -12.04 19.18
N ILE A 233 -6.42 -11.84 20.51
CA ILE A 233 -5.24 -11.97 21.37
C ILE A 233 -4.69 -13.40 21.36
N TRP A 234 -5.55 -14.40 21.49
CA TRP A 234 -5.12 -15.80 21.42
C TRP A 234 -4.51 -16.14 20.06
N VAL A 235 -5.10 -15.65 18.96
CA VAL A 235 -4.54 -15.84 17.63
C VAL A 235 -3.18 -15.17 17.51
N VAL A 236 -2.98 -13.95 18.03
CA VAL A 236 -1.67 -13.26 18.04
C VAL A 236 -0.64 -14.07 18.85
N ILE A 237 -1.01 -14.60 20.02
CA ILE A 237 -0.10 -15.40 20.86
C ILE A 237 0.27 -16.71 20.17
N ILE A 238 -0.70 -17.45 19.64
CA ILE A 238 -0.47 -18.71 18.91
C ILE A 238 0.39 -18.45 17.68
N TRP A 239 0.11 -17.38 16.95
CA TRP A 239 0.86 -17.00 15.77
C TRP A 239 2.32 -16.63 16.11
N ALA A 240 2.55 -15.87 17.19
CA ALA A 240 3.90 -15.54 17.66
C ALA A 240 4.68 -16.78 18.09
N LEU A 241 4.04 -17.71 18.80
CA LEU A 241 4.64 -18.99 19.18
C LEU A 241 4.94 -19.87 17.96
N SER A 242 4.03 -19.91 16.98
CA SER A 242 4.24 -20.63 15.72
C SER A 242 5.45 -20.08 14.98
N THR A 243 5.58 -18.75 14.90
CA THR A 243 6.71 -18.08 14.24
C THR A 243 8.02 -18.40 14.95
N LEU A 244 8.04 -18.35 16.29
CA LEU A 244 9.23 -18.73 17.06
C LEU A 244 9.61 -20.20 16.84
N SER A 245 8.62 -21.09 16.82
CA SER A 245 8.85 -22.53 16.64
C SER A 245 9.41 -22.85 15.25
N SER A 246 8.93 -22.20 14.19
CA SER A 246 9.46 -22.40 12.85
C SER A 246 10.91 -21.94 12.75
N THR A 247 11.24 -20.78 13.33
CA THR A 247 12.61 -20.25 13.29
C THR A 247 13.58 -21.13 14.10
N LEU A 248 13.18 -21.58 15.29
CA LEU A 248 14.00 -22.50 16.09
C LEU A 248 14.16 -23.88 15.44
N ALA A 249 13.13 -24.40 14.76
CA ALA A 249 13.23 -25.67 14.05
C ALA A 249 14.16 -25.62 12.84
N LEU A 250 14.27 -24.45 12.19
CA LEU A 250 15.24 -24.21 11.13
C LEU A 250 16.66 -24.10 11.70
N ASP A 251 16.86 -23.34 12.78
CA ASP A 251 18.16 -23.16 13.44
C ASP A 251 18.68 -24.45 14.11
N LEU A 252 17.82 -25.32 14.65
CA LEU A 252 18.25 -26.60 15.25
C LEU A 252 18.53 -27.69 14.21
N ASN A 253 18.04 -27.52 12.97
CA ASN A 253 18.42 -28.36 11.82
C ASN A 253 19.74 -27.90 11.17
N LEU A 254 20.50 -26.98 11.78
CA LEU A 254 21.83 -26.55 11.34
C LEU A 254 22.85 -27.69 11.48
N GLY A 255 22.77 -28.61 10.52
CA GLY A 255 23.72 -29.69 10.24
C GLY A 255 23.61 -30.25 8.82
N GLY A 256 22.67 -29.79 7.97
CA GLY A 256 22.54 -30.39 6.64
C GLY A 256 21.68 -29.57 5.67
N GLY A 257 22.31 -28.65 4.95
CA GLY A 257 21.66 -27.94 3.85
C GLY A 257 22.44 -26.70 3.47
N GLN A 258 23.51 -26.88 2.70
CA GLN A 258 24.26 -25.76 2.11
C GLN A 258 23.42 -25.15 0.98
N ASP A 259 22.33 -24.48 1.34
CA ASP A 259 21.51 -23.72 0.41
C ASP A 259 22.33 -22.51 -0.03
N ARG A 260 23.00 -22.67 -1.17
CA ARG A 260 23.78 -21.60 -1.83
C ARG A 260 22.83 -20.46 -2.21
N LEU A 261 22.70 -19.48 -1.31
CA LEU A 261 21.94 -18.23 -1.48
C LEU A 261 22.54 -17.28 -2.54
N GLY A 262 23.64 -17.66 -3.18
CA GLY A 262 24.38 -16.91 -4.20
C GLY A 262 25.86 -16.76 -3.82
N PRO A 263 26.70 -16.22 -4.73
CA PRO A 263 28.01 -15.72 -4.35
C PRO A 263 27.83 -14.57 -3.33
N ASP A 264 28.65 -14.51 -2.30
CA ASP A 264 28.73 -13.41 -1.30
C ASP A 264 27.58 -13.27 -0.27
N VAL A 265 26.60 -14.17 -0.23
CA VAL A 265 25.54 -14.15 0.80
C VAL A 265 25.83 -15.18 1.89
N ASP A 266 26.16 -14.72 3.10
CA ASP A 266 26.39 -15.57 4.28
C ASP A 266 25.04 -16.03 4.88
N PRO A 267 24.64 -17.31 4.71
CA PRO A 267 23.35 -17.81 5.17
C PRO A 267 23.19 -17.68 6.70
N GLY A 268 24.28 -17.82 7.44
CA GLY A 268 24.26 -17.74 8.90
C GLY A 268 23.93 -16.35 9.42
N ARG A 269 24.35 -15.30 8.70
CA ARG A 269 24.02 -13.91 9.09
C ARG A 269 22.57 -13.56 8.81
N ILE A 270 22.00 -14.06 7.70
CA ILE A 270 20.59 -13.83 7.37
C ILE A 270 19.69 -14.52 8.38
N GLY A 271 19.95 -15.81 8.68
CA GLY A 271 19.21 -16.54 9.71
C GLY A 271 19.31 -15.86 11.09
N ALA A 272 20.50 -15.42 11.50
CA ALA A 272 20.67 -14.70 12.77
C ALA A 272 19.86 -13.39 12.85
N LEU A 273 19.78 -12.62 11.74
CA LEU A 273 18.98 -11.40 11.68
C LEU A 273 17.48 -11.69 11.71
N GLU A 274 17.04 -12.75 11.02
CA GLU A 274 15.66 -13.22 11.10
C GLU A 274 15.30 -13.62 12.54
N SER A 275 16.08 -14.50 13.16
CA SER A 275 15.89 -14.96 14.54
C SER A 275 15.86 -13.81 15.53
N LEU A 276 16.77 -12.83 15.38
CA LEU A 276 16.76 -11.62 16.21
C LEU A 276 15.44 -10.82 16.04
N SER A 277 14.98 -10.63 14.80
CA SER A 277 13.73 -9.91 14.54
C SER A 277 12.50 -10.62 15.12
N ALA A 278 12.47 -11.96 15.00
CA ALA A 278 11.41 -12.80 15.54
C ALA A 278 11.40 -12.74 17.07
N LEU A 279 12.56 -12.82 17.71
CA LEU A 279 12.69 -12.68 19.17
C LEU A 279 12.20 -11.32 19.67
N VAL A 280 12.50 -10.23 18.96
CA VAL A 280 11.98 -8.90 19.29
C VAL A 280 10.46 -8.87 19.19
N SER A 281 9.87 -9.42 18.12
CA SER A 281 8.41 -9.49 17.96
C SER A 281 7.76 -10.31 19.08
N VAL A 282 8.28 -11.50 19.39
CA VAL A 282 7.79 -12.36 20.48
C VAL A 282 7.92 -11.68 21.84
N GLY A 283 9.04 -11.00 22.11
CA GLY A 283 9.24 -10.23 23.34
C GLY A 283 8.20 -9.12 23.51
N LEU A 284 7.83 -8.44 22.40
CA LEU A 284 6.76 -7.44 22.41
C LEU A 284 5.38 -8.06 22.65
N VAL A 285 5.09 -9.24 22.07
CA VAL A 285 3.85 -9.99 22.36
C VAL A 285 3.80 -10.41 23.83
N ALA A 286 4.88 -10.93 24.40
CA ALA A 286 4.96 -11.32 25.80
C ALA A 286 4.74 -10.11 26.73
N ALA A 287 5.34 -8.96 26.42
CA ALA A 287 5.10 -7.72 27.15
C ALA A 287 3.63 -7.26 27.05
N GLY A 288 3.02 -7.38 25.88
CA GLY A 288 1.59 -7.13 25.66
C GLY A 288 0.70 -8.04 26.51
N ALA A 289 0.95 -9.34 26.51
CA ALA A 289 0.21 -10.33 27.30
C ALA A 289 0.35 -10.08 28.81
N TRP A 290 1.55 -9.71 29.28
CA TRP A 290 1.78 -9.34 30.68
C TRP A 290 1.04 -8.06 31.09
N LEU A 291 1.04 -7.02 30.22
CA LEU A 291 0.27 -5.80 30.46
C LEU A 291 -1.23 -6.07 30.49
N MET A 292 -1.71 -6.98 29.65
CA MET A 292 -3.09 -7.41 29.61
C MET A 292 -3.51 -8.13 30.89
N ALA A 293 -2.66 -9.02 31.42
CA ALA A 293 -2.87 -9.67 32.71
C ALA A 293 -2.92 -8.67 33.88
N ARG A 294 -2.26 -7.51 33.74
CA ARG A 294 -2.30 -6.39 34.71
C ARG A 294 -3.47 -5.42 34.50
N GLY A 295 -4.42 -5.73 33.62
CA GLY A 295 -5.59 -4.89 33.34
C GLY A 295 -5.33 -3.65 32.49
N ARG A 296 -4.11 -3.46 31.95
CA ARG A 296 -3.75 -2.28 31.13
C ARG A 296 -3.99 -2.53 29.65
N ARG A 297 -5.26 -2.71 29.26
CA ARG A 297 -5.67 -3.20 27.93
C ARG A 297 -5.21 -2.31 26.76
N ALA A 298 -5.45 -1.00 26.82
CA ALA A 298 -4.99 -0.07 25.77
C ALA A 298 -3.46 -0.16 25.52
N ARG A 299 -2.66 -0.26 26.59
CA ARG A 299 -1.20 -0.45 26.45
C ARG A 299 -0.87 -1.82 25.85
N ALA A 300 -1.55 -2.88 26.26
CA ALA A 300 -1.34 -4.21 25.73
C ALA A 300 -1.56 -4.27 24.21
N TYR A 301 -2.67 -3.69 23.71
CA TYR A 301 -2.94 -3.63 22.27
C TYR A 301 -1.86 -2.87 21.51
N ARG A 302 -1.33 -1.77 22.06
CA ARG A 302 -0.20 -1.06 21.43
C ARG A 302 1.06 -1.91 21.32
N TYR A 303 1.35 -2.77 22.30
CA TYR A 303 2.49 -3.70 22.22
C TYR A 303 2.26 -4.81 21.19
N PHE A 304 1.04 -5.37 21.12
CA PHE A 304 0.69 -6.32 20.07
C PHE A 304 0.79 -5.70 18.66
N ALA A 305 0.29 -4.48 18.48
CA ALA A 305 0.40 -3.75 17.22
C ALA A 305 1.86 -3.50 16.82
N ARG A 306 2.73 -3.13 17.79
CA ARG A 306 4.17 -2.96 17.56
C ARG A 306 4.84 -4.28 17.18
N ALA A 307 4.49 -5.39 17.82
CA ALA A 307 5.02 -6.71 17.49
C ALA A 307 4.71 -7.11 16.04
N LEU A 308 3.47 -6.90 15.61
CA LEU A 308 3.02 -7.15 14.24
C LEU A 308 3.71 -6.21 13.25
N LEU A 309 3.90 -4.93 13.58
CA LEU A 309 4.68 -4.01 12.74
C LEU A 309 6.13 -4.45 12.57
N VAL A 310 6.79 -4.92 13.64
CA VAL A 310 8.16 -5.45 13.54
C VAL A 310 8.18 -6.66 12.61
N SER A 311 7.19 -7.55 12.72
CA SER A 311 7.11 -8.72 11.85
C SER A 311 6.90 -8.32 10.39
N ILE A 312 5.92 -7.46 10.12
CA ILE A 312 5.63 -6.96 8.77
C ILE A 312 6.85 -6.25 8.19
N LEU A 313 7.48 -5.33 8.91
CA LEU A 313 8.53 -4.49 8.34
C LEU A 313 9.90 -5.18 8.23
N ILE A 314 10.19 -6.15 9.12
CA ILE A 314 11.52 -6.74 9.26
C ILE A 314 11.47 -8.24 9.00
N THR A 315 10.75 -9.00 9.84
CA THR A 315 10.75 -10.47 9.77
C THR A 315 10.27 -10.98 8.41
N ARG A 316 9.23 -10.38 7.83
CA ARG A 316 8.71 -10.77 6.52
C ARG A 316 9.74 -10.60 5.40
N VAL A 317 10.63 -9.61 5.48
CA VAL A 317 11.69 -9.41 4.47
C VAL A 317 12.53 -10.68 4.34
N PHE A 318 12.87 -11.31 5.47
CA PHE A 318 13.66 -12.54 5.52
C PHE A 318 12.85 -13.77 5.11
N ILE A 319 11.61 -13.91 5.62
CA ILE A 319 10.72 -15.03 5.24
C ILE A 319 10.46 -15.03 3.72
N PHE A 320 10.38 -13.87 3.07
CA PHE A 320 10.23 -13.77 1.60
C PHE A 320 11.43 -14.34 0.83
N ILE A 321 12.62 -14.35 1.42
CA ILE A 321 13.84 -14.94 0.83
C ILE A 321 13.75 -16.46 0.83
N GLU A 322 13.20 -17.03 1.90
CA GLU A 322 13.11 -18.48 2.07
C GLU A 322 11.87 -19.09 1.40
N SER A 323 10.70 -18.49 1.62
CA SER A 323 9.41 -19.02 1.16
C SER A 323 8.43 -17.90 0.81
N GLN A 324 8.32 -17.61 -0.49
CA GLN A 324 7.43 -16.57 -1.02
C GLN A 324 5.95 -16.84 -0.65
N PHE A 325 5.48 -18.08 -0.80
CA PHE A 325 4.09 -18.42 -0.50
C PHE A 325 3.79 -18.32 1.00
N ALA A 326 4.64 -18.86 1.87
CA ALA A 326 4.43 -18.74 3.31
C ALA A 326 4.50 -17.27 3.76
N ALA A 327 5.38 -16.47 3.16
CA ALA A 327 5.47 -15.04 3.43
C ALA A 327 4.18 -14.29 3.04
N VAL A 328 3.56 -14.59 1.89
CA VAL A 328 2.31 -13.94 1.46
C VAL A 328 1.15 -14.26 2.41
N PHE A 329 0.93 -15.54 2.73
CA PHE A 329 -0.14 -15.93 3.66
C PHE A 329 0.09 -15.36 5.06
N GLY A 330 1.33 -15.42 5.52
CA GLY A 330 1.71 -14.83 6.79
C GLY A 330 1.51 -13.32 6.82
N LEU A 331 1.92 -12.59 5.79
CA LEU A 331 1.71 -11.14 5.68
C LEU A 331 0.21 -10.79 5.70
N ALA A 332 -0.62 -11.54 4.98
CA ALA A 332 -2.06 -11.32 4.98
C ALA A 332 -2.65 -11.48 6.39
N LEU A 333 -2.22 -12.51 7.13
CA LEU A 333 -2.61 -12.71 8.51
C LEU A 333 -2.12 -11.56 9.41
N ASP A 334 -0.85 -11.14 9.27
CA ASP A 334 -0.28 -10.04 10.07
C ASP A 334 -1.05 -8.74 9.85
N LEU A 335 -1.43 -8.44 8.61
CA LEU A 335 -2.22 -7.24 8.28
C LEU A 335 -3.62 -7.30 8.90
N ILE A 336 -4.28 -8.46 8.85
CA ILE A 336 -5.60 -8.67 9.47
C ILE A 336 -5.51 -8.50 10.99
N LEU A 337 -4.51 -9.14 11.62
CA LEU A 337 -4.30 -9.02 13.07
C LEU A 337 -3.93 -7.60 13.45
N PHE A 338 -3.09 -6.92 12.65
CA PHE A 338 -2.68 -5.55 12.92
C PHE A 338 -3.87 -4.59 12.85
N ALA A 339 -4.73 -4.74 11.85
CA ALA A 339 -5.97 -3.96 11.73
C ALA A 339 -6.90 -4.23 12.92
N ALA A 340 -7.12 -5.50 13.29
CA ALA A 340 -7.98 -5.86 14.41
C ALA A 340 -7.45 -5.31 15.75
N VAL A 341 -6.15 -5.46 16.03
CA VAL A 341 -5.53 -4.95 17.25
C VAL A 341 -5.51 -3.42 17.30
N SER A 342 -5.30 -2.76 16.16
CA SER A 342 -5.31 -1.29 16.08
C SER A 342 -6.71 -0.74 16.35
N GLU A 343 -7.75 -1.38 15.81
CA GLU A 343 -9.15 -1.04 16.08
C GLU A 343 -9.50 -1.20 17.57
N LEU A 344 -9.07 -2.31 18.19
CA LEU A 344 -9.25 -2.54 19.62
C LEU A 344 -8.50 -1.50 20.47
N ALA A 345 -7.31 -1.07 20.04
CA ALA A 345 -6.56 -0.02 20.71
C ALA A 345 -7.30 1.34 20.66
N SER A 346 -7.94 1.68 19.53
CA SER A 346 -8.71 2.93 19.42
C SER A 346 -10.02 2.91 20.19
N GLN A 347 -10.70 1.75 20.28
CA GLN A 347 -11.95 1.63 21.03
C GLN A 347 -11.71 1.80 22.54
N ASP A 348 -10.68 1.14 23.09
CA ASP A 348 -10.32 1.26 24.51
C ASP A 348 -9.85 2.68 24.88
N GLU A 349 -9.22 3.43 23.97
CA GLU A 349 -8.81 4.82 24.22
C GLU A 349 -9.99 5.81 24.29
N HIS A 350 -11.18 5.41 23.83
CA HIS A 350 -12.40 6.22 23.91
C HIS A 350 -13.30 5.87 25.10
N GLU A 351 -13.04 4.74 25.79
CA GLU A 351 -13.79 4.31 26.98
C GLU A 351 -13.15 4.75 28.31
N ASP A 352 -11.86 5.13 28.30
CA ASP A 352 -11.11 5.75 29.41
C ASP A 352 -11.22 7.30 29.38
#